data_AF-A0A8S0ZGS5-F1
#
_entry.id   AF-A0A8S0ZGS5-F1
#
_cell.length_a   1.000
_cell.length_b   1.000
_cell.length_c   1.000
_cell.angle_alpha   90.00
_cell.angle_beta   90.00
_cell.angle_gamma   90.00
#
_symmetry.space_group_name_H-M   'P 1'
#
loop_
_entity.id
_entity.type
_entity.pdbx_description
1 polymer ?
#
loop_
_entity_poly.entity_id
_entity_poly.type
_entity_poly.pdbx_seq_one_letter_code
_entity_poly.pdbx_strand_id
1 'polypeptide(L)'
;MQTQDKKIYTPEEIKKIAPGYRGKPEKFDPAKVGKKREGQPNKKQGPTSSKVPAPTATDKAANPTPPKNAPMWAESVFGIDVAVRELDVNQEITPTFGRLPEVVEEVYSAIGGDDQSLSKQMTKGMLMYYSTAMLWARLLDIKAKRGNANLSYEEIEFCKAIMQHEFNIPQPIYLFLKGIGEVKDPTGKVSVFAIKTV
;
A
#
# COMPACT_ATOMS: atom_id res chain seq x y z
N MET A 1 -5.82 12.29 58.49
CA MET A 1 -5.74 12.51 57.02
C MET A 1 -7.15 12.41 56.47
N GLN A 2 -7.75 13.53 56.05
CA GLN A 2 -9.10 13.52 55.45
C GLN A 2 -8.95 13.25 53.95
N THR A 3 -9.50 12.12 53.49
CA THR A 3 -9.62 11.79 52.07
C THR A 3 -10.73 12.67 51.49
N GLN A 4 -10.37 13.64 50.65
CA GLN A 4 -11.36 14.44 49.93
C GLN A 4 -11.91 13.60 48.76
N ASP A 5 -13.21 13.33 48.79
CA ASP A 5 -13.92 12.66 47.70
C ASP A 5 -13.84 13.52 46.43
N LYS A 6 -13.26 12.95 45.36
CA LYS A 6 -13.18 13.62 44.06
C LYS A 6 -14.55 13.62 43.41
N LYS A 7 -15.19 14.78 43.38
CA LYS A 7 -16.46 15.00 42.68
C LYS A 7 -16.25 14.73 41.18
N ILE A 8 -16.96 13.74 40.64
CA ILE A 8 -16.96 13.41 39.21
C ILE A 8 -17.93 14.37 38.51
N TYR A 9 -17.44 15.12 37.52
CA TYR A 9 -18.25 16.07 36.75
C TYR A 9 -18.88 15.39 35.54
N THR A 10 -20.12 15.76 35.24
CA THR A 10 -20.80 15.28 34.04
C THR A 10 -20.33 16.03 32.78
N PRO A 11 -20.45 15.43 31.58
CA PRO A 11 -19.98 16.07 30.33
C PRO A 11 -20.59 17.44 30.06
N GLU A 12 -21.85 17.65 30.47
CA GLU A 12 -22.55 18.92 30.28
C GLU A 12 -21.99 20.03 31.17
N GLU A 13 -21.63 19.71 32.42
CA GLU A 13 -20.99 20.65 33.35
C GLU A 13 -19.59 21.01 32.87
N ILE A 14 -18.83 20.03 32.35
CA ILE A 14 -17.49 20.26 31.79
C ILE A 14 -17.57 21.21 30.59
N LYS A 15 -18.57 21.07 29.72
CA LYS A 15 -18.74 21.93 28.54
C LYS A 15 -19.05 23.38 28.92
N LYS A 16 -19.74 23.61 30.05
CA LYS A 16 -19.97 24.97 30.60
C LYS A 16 -18.68 25.58 31.17
N ILE A 17 -17.84 24.78 31.81
CA ILE A 17 -16.61 25.26 32.47
C ILE A 17 -15.45 25.42 31.46
N ALA A 18 -15.31 24.49 30.51
CA ALA A 18 -14.23 24.45 29.53
C ALA A 18 -14.76 24.01 28.15
N PRO A 19 -15.31 24.93 27.34
CA PRO A 19 -15.95 24.60 26.06
C PRO A 19 -15.01 23.95 25.02
N GLY A 20 -13.70 24.00 25.22
CA GLY A 20 -12.68 23.36 24.36
C GLY A 20 -12.11 22.03 24.87
N TYR A 21 -12.58 21.49 26.01
CA TYR A 21 -12.03 20.25 26.56
C TYR A 21 -12.51 19.03 25.78
N ARG A 22 -11.56 18.22 25.27
CA ARG A 22 -11.83 16.97 24.50
C ARG A 22 -11.46 15.68 25.24
N GLY A 23 -11.07 15.77 26.51
CA GLY A 23 -10.66 14.62 27.32
C GLY A 23 -11.82 13.86 27.95
N LYS A 24 -11.53 12.72 28.58
CA LYS A 24 -12.53 11.97 29.37
C LYS A 24 -12.96 12.77 30.62
N PRO A 25 -14.23 12.72 31.03
CA PRO A 25 -14.74 13.44 32.22
C PRO A 25 -14.01 13.11 33.52
N GLU A 26 -13.63 11.85 33.72
CA GLU A 26 -12.91 11.38 34.92
C GLU A 26 -11.55 12.05 35.14
N LYS A 27 -10.94 12.57 34.07
CA LYS A 27 -9.64 13.24 34.11
C LYS A 27 -9.76 14.77 34.13
N PHE A 28 -10.98 15.30 34.15
CA PHE A 28 -11.20 16.73 34.19
C PHE A 28 -10.89 17.28 35.58
N ASP A 29 -9.98 18.25 35.63
CA ASP A 29 -9.57 18.93 36.85
C ASP A 29 -9.92 20.42 36.70
N PRO A 30 -11.01 20.89 37.34
CA PRO A 30 -11.50 22.25 37.17
C PRO A 30 -10.49 23.30 37.63
N ALA A 31 -9.58 22.95 38.55
CA ALA A 31 -8.54 23.86 39.04
C ALA A 31 -7.46 24.19 37.97
N LYS A 32 -7.41 23.44 36.86
CA LYS A 32 -6.47 23.65 35.76
C LYS A 32 -7.07 24.42 34.60
N VAL A 33 -8.38 24.66 34.62
CA VAL A 33 -9.08 25.45 33.59
C VAL A 33 -8.82 26.94 33.86
N GLY A 34 -8.22 27.64 32.90
CA GLY A 34 -7.97 29.08 32.98
C GLY A 34 -6.54 29.50 33.35
N LYS A 35 -5.66 28.58 33.77
CA LYS A 35 -4.22 28.87 33.80
C LYS A 35 -3.71 28.92 32.37
N LYS A 36 -3.53 30.15 31.84
CA LYS A 36 -2.75 30.40 30.61
C LYS A 36 -1.44 29.63 30.73
N ARG A 37 -1.30 28.55 29.96
CA ARG A 37 0.01 27.93 29.77
C ARG A 37 0.84 28.98 29.03
N GLU A 38 1.71 29.66 29.77
CA GLU A 38 2.80 30.42 29.17
C GLU A 38 3.51 29.49 28.20
N GLY A 39 3.53 29.91 26.93
CA GLY A 39 3.96 29.08 25.82
C GLY A 39 5.38 28.60 26.03
N GLN A 40 5.54 27.32 26.33
CA GLN A 40 6.81 26.67 26.08
C GLN A 40 6.99 26.63 24.55
N PRO A 41 8.12 27.15 24.04
CA PRO A 41 8.39 27.14 22.61
C PRO A 41 8.39 25.70 22.11
N ASN A 42 7.66 25.51 21.01
CA ASN A 42 7.44 24.25 20.33
C ASN A 42 8.79 23.69 19.83
N LYS A 43 9.49 22.91 20.68
CA LYS A 43 10.64 22.13 20.25
C LYS A 43 10.12 20.99 19.39
N LYS A 44 10.33 21.13 18.08
CA LYS A 44 10.28 20.03 17.12
C LYS A 44 10.98 18.82 17.74
N GLN A 45 10.22 17.77 18.04
CA GLN A 45 10.72 16.47 18.45
C GLN A 45 11.37 15.81 17.23
N GLY A 46 12.58 16.25 16.90
CA GLY A 46 13.58 15.29 16.42
C GLY A 46 14.02 14.43 17.62
N PRO A 47 14.45 13.18 17.41
CA PRO A 47 15.00 12.39 18.50
C PRO A 47 16.14 13.18 19.13
N THR A 48 15.96 13.58 20.40
CA THR A 48 17.03 14.15 21.22
C THR A 48 18.15 13.13 21.22
N SER A 49 19.24 13.42 20.51
CA SER A 49 20.47 12.68 20.73
C SER A 49 20.76 12.80 22.22
N SER A 50 20.86 11.66 22.89
CA SER A 50 21.31 11.61 24.27
C SER A 50 22.63 12.37 24.34
N LYS A 51 22.63 13.53 25.00
CA LYS A 51 23.87 14.19 25.42
C LYS A 51 24.55 13.21 26.37
N VAL A 52 25.47 12.43 25.82
CA VAL A 52 26.35 11.58 26.59
C VAL A 52 27.13 12.54 27.50
N PRO A 53 27.03 12.42 28.84
CA PRO A 53 27.83 13.23 29.73
C PRO A 53 29.31 13.01 29.42
N ALA A 54 30.12 14.07 29.47
CA ALA A 54 31.56 13.96 29.27
C ALA A 54 32.13 12.96 30.29
N PRO A 55 32.90 11.95 29.86
CA PRO A 55 33.41 10.92 30.75
C PRO A 55 34.29 11.56 31.81
N THR A 56 33.80 11.56 33.05
CA THR A 56 34.57 12.03 34.21
C THR A 56 35.41 10.83 34.66
N ALA A 57 36.72 10.90 34.49
CA ALA A 57 37.65 9.76 34.60
C ALA A 57 37.85 9.21 36.03
N THR A 58 36.89 9.35 36.94
CA THR A 58 37.10 9.07 38.38
C THR A 58 35.98 8.30 39.08
N ASP A 59 34.99 7.77 38.36
CA ASP A 59 34.05 6.82 38.96
C ASP A 59 34.68 5.42 38.98
N LYS A 60 35.46 5.14 40.04
CA LYS A 60 35.74 3.77 40.47
C LYS A 60 34.41 3.14 40.84
N ALA A 61 33.82 2.37 39.93
CA ALA A 61 32.61 1.60 40.19
C ALA A 61 32.84 0.72 41.43
N ALA A 62 32.21 1.10 42.55
CA ALA A 62 32.41 0.47 43.86
C ALA A 62 32.00 -1.01 43.88
N ASN A 63 31.24 -1.45 42.87
CA ASN A 63 30.84 -2.84 42.69
C ASN A 63 31.15 -3.25 41.24
N PRO A 64 32.19 -4.06 40.98
CA PRO A 64 32.43 -4.59 39.65
C PRO A 64 31.22 -5.44 39.22
N THR A 65 30.57 -5.03 38.13
CA THR A 65 29.50 -5.82 37.53
C THR A 65 30.07 -7.19 37.16
N PRO A 66 29.44 -8.31 37.59
CA PRO A 66 29.92 -9.63 37.23
C PRO A 66 30.05 -9.74 35.71
N PRO A 67 31.15 -10.33 35.20
CA PRO A 67 31.29 -10.55 33.76
C PRO A 67 30.16 -11.47 33.30
N LYS A 68 29.23 -10.93 32.50
CA LYS A 68 28.27 -11.75 31.75
C LYS A 68 29.04 -12.44 30.63
N ASN A 69 29.57 -13.63 30.92
CA ASN A 69 30.19 -14.52 29.92
C ASN A 69 29.15 -15.26 29.07
N ALA A 70 27.85 -14.98 29.27
CA ALA A 70 26.81 -15.51 28.39
C ALA A 70 26.94 -14.87 27.01
N PRO A 71 26.82 -15.64 25.93
CA PRO A 71 26.84 -15.09 24.59
C PRO A 71 25.66 -14.11 24.41
N MET A 72 25.86 -13.03 23.66
CA MET A 72 24.84 -11.97 23.51
C MET A 72 23.48 -12.46 22.98
N TRP A 73 23.46 -13.61 22.30
CA TRP A 73 22.23 -14.23 21.80
C TRP A 73 21.43 -14.96 22.89
N ALA A 74 21.99 -15.20 24.09
CA ALA A 74 21.29 -15.89 25.17
C ALA A 74 20.07 -15.11 25.71
N GLU A 75 20.07 -13.78 25.54
CA GLU A 75 18.93 -12.90 25.88
C GLU A 75 18.18 -12.41 24.63
N SER A 76 18.54 -12.88 23.44
CA SER A 76 17.86 -12.52 22.20
C SER A 76 16.48 -13.17 22.14
N VAL A 77 15.46 -12.38 21.78
CA VAL A 77 14.09 -12.86 21.52
C VAL A 77 14.05 -13.75 20.28
N PHE A 78 15.02 -13.59 19.38
CA PHE A 78 15.21 -14.47 18.23
C PHE A 78 16.12 -15.62 18.66
N GLY A 79 15.56 -16.83 18.74
CA GLY A 79 16.34 -18.04 18.95
C GLY A 79 17.38 -18.23 17.83
N ILE A 80 18.47 -18.95 18.14
CA ILE A 80 19.57 -19.22 17.20
C ILE A 80 19.08 -19.86 15.88
N ASP A 81 17.93 -20.53 15.92
CA ASP A 81 17.33 -21.23 14.78
C ASP A 81 16.24 -20.43 14.04
N VAL A 82 16.07 -19.14 14.32
CA VAL A 82 15.07 -18.31 13.62
C VAL A 82 15.69 -17.69 12.37
N ALA A 83 15.53 -18.36 11.23
CA ALA A 83 15.76 -17.75 9.93
C ALA A 83 14.54 -16.93 9.51
N VAL A 84 14.64 -15.60 9.55
CA VAL A 84 13.65 -14.72 8.92
C VAL A 84 13.89 -14.76 7.42
N ARG A 85 12.99 -15.38 6.67
CA ARG A 85 12.91 -15.21 5.22
C ARG A 85 11.77 -14.26 4.90
N GLU A 86 11.97 -13.40 3.91
CA GLU A 86 10.86 -12.64 3.34
C GLU A 86 9.85 -13.65 2.79
N LEU A 87 8.64 -13.63 3.37
CA LEU A 87 7.54 -14.45 2.88
C LEU A 87 7.03 -13.78 1.61
N ASP A 88 7.52 -14.23 0.47
CA ASP A 88 7.00 -13.80 -0.82
C ASP A 88 5.66 -14.52 -1.06
N VAL A 89 4.56 -13.89 -0.67
CA VAL A 89 3.20 -14.43 -0.83
C VAL A 89 2.79 -14.25 -2.29
N ASN A 90 3.41 -15.04 -3.17
CA ASN A 90 3.00 -15.15 -4.56
C ASN A 90 1.74 -16.01 -4.63
N GLN A 91 0.56 -15.38 -4.58
CA GLN A 91 -0.67 -16.08 -4.91
C GLN A 91 -0.77 -16.24 -6.42
N GLU A 92 -0.80 -17.49 -6.86
CA GLU A 92 -1.08 -17.82 -8.24
C GLU A 92 -2.58 -17.65 -8.48
N ILE A 93 -2.92 -16.60 -9.21
CA ILE A 93 -4.29 -16.36 -9.67
C ILE A 93 -4.28 -16.60 -11.17
N THR A 94 -5.11 -17.52 -11.64
CA THR A 94 -5.36 -17.72 -13.07
C THR A 94 -6.41 -16.69 -13.51
N PRO A 95 -6.02 -15.61 -14.21
CA PRO A 95 -7.01 -14.64 -14.67
C PRO A 95 -7.89 -15.28 -15.76
N THR A 96 -9.18 -14.95 -15.72
CA THR A 96 -10.13 -15.29 -16.79
C THR A 96 -10.36 -14.05 -17.63
N PHE A 97 -10.20 -14.21 -18.95
CA PHE A 97 -10.45 -13.16 -19.95
C PHE A 97 -11.72 -13.43 -20.76
N GLY A 98 -12.59 -14.31 -20.25
CA GLY A 98 -13.79 -14.78 -20.97
C GLY A 98 -14.80 -13.68 -21.28
N ARG A 99 -14.70 -12.51 -20.63
CA ARG A 99 -15.55 -11.34 -20.88
C ARG A 99 -15.13 -10.49 -22.08
N LEU A 100 -13.89 -10.67 -22.60
CA LEU A 100 -13.41 -9.86 -23.72
C LEU A 100 -14.33 -9.93 -24.96
N PRO A 101 -14.83 -11.11 -25.40
CA PRO A 101 -15.76 -11.21 -26.52
C PRO A 101 -17.04 -10.39 -26.33
N GLU A 102 -17.61 -10.39 -25.12
CA GLU A 102 -18.82 -9.64 -24.78
C GLU A 102 -18.58 -8.13 -24.89
N VAL A 103 -17.47 -7.65 -24.30
CA VAL A 103 -17.08 -6.22 -24.38
C VAL A 103 -16.87 -5.79 -25.83
N VAL A 104 -16.24 -6.63 -26.65
CA VAL A 104 -16.03 -6.35 -28.08
C VAL A 104 -17.36 -6.30 -28.84
N GLU A 105 -18.29 -7.20 -28.53
CA GLU A 105 -19.62 -7.22 -29.14
C GLU A 105 -20.46 -5.99 -28.79
N GLU A 106 -20.45 -5.58 -27.52
CA GLU A 106 -21.10 -4.36 -27.06
C GLU A 106 -20.53 -3.13 -27.77
N VAL A 107 -19.20 -3.03 -27.85
CA VAL A 107 -18.52 -1.91 -28.53
C VAL A 107 -18.83 -1.90 -30.03
N TYR A 108 -18.77 -3.05 -30.69
CA TYR A 108 -19.07 -3.14 -32.12
C TYR A 108 -20.52 -2.73 -32.42
N SER A 109 -21.46 -3.18 -31.58
CA SER A 109 -22.88 -2.84 -31.72
C SER A 109 -23.13 -1.36 -31.46
N ALA A 110 -22.46 -0.77 -30.46
CA ALA A 110 -22.55 0.66 -30.16
C ALA A 110 -22.03 1.52 -31.32
N ILE A 111 -20.82 1.24 -31.82
CA ILE A 111 -20.24 2.00 -32.94
C ILE A 111 -21.06 1.80 -34.22
N GLY A 112 -21.56 0.57 -34.47
CA GLY A 112 -22.39 0.29 -35.63
C GLY A 112 -23.75 1.01 -35.63
N GLY A 113 -24.25 1.41 -34.45
CA GLY A 113 -25.43 2.25 -34.32
C GLY A 113 -25.18 3.69 -34.80
N ASP A 114 -23.97 4.20 -34.56
CA ASP A 114 -23.56 5.57 -34.92
C ASP A 114 -23.01 5.66 -36.35
N ASP A 115 -22.27 4.65 -36.82
CA ASP A 115 -21.65 4.59 -38.15
C ASP A 115 -22.05 3.33 -38.92
N GLN A 116 -22.99 3.47 -39.86
CA GLN A 116 -23.43 2.37 -40.71
C GLN A 116 -22.35 1.87 -41.68
N SER A 117 -21.31 2.68 -41.94
CA SER A 117 -20.20 2.29 -42.81
C SER A 117 -19.18 1.38 -42.12
N LEU A 118 -19.23 1.28 -40.78
CA LEU A 118 -18.32 0.47 -39.97
C LEU A 118 -18.22 -0.97 -40.48
N SER A 119 -19.36 -1.60 -40.77
CA SER A 119 -19.42 -3.00 -41.23
C SER A 119 -18.69 -3.26 -42.55
N LYS A 120 -18.49 -2.23 -43.37
CA LYS A 120 -17.71 -2.30 -44.62
C LYS A 120 -16.21 -2.10 -44.38
N GLN A 121 -15.83 -1.35 -43.35
CA GLN A 121 -14.45 -1.02 -43.04
C GLN A 121 -13.80 -2.06 -42.12
N MET A 122 -14.54 -2.53 -41.11
CA MET A 122 -14.05 -3.43 -40.09
C MET A 122 -15.15 -4.39 -39.69
N THR A 123 -14.90 -5.69 -39.84
CA THR A 123 -15.84 -6.72 -39.36
C THR A 123 -15.70 -6.91 -37.85
N LYS A 124 -16.73 -7.45 -37.19
CA LYS A 124 -16.69 -7.84 -35.77
C LYS A 124 -15.49 -8.74 -35.47
N GLY A 125 -15.18 -9.69 -36.37
CA GLY A 125 -14.04 -10.59 -36.24
C GLY A 125 -12.70 -9.85 -36.25
N MET A 126 -12.55 -8.82 -37.08
CA MET A 126 -11.35 -7.97 -37.09
C MET A 126 -11.19 -7.22 -35.77
N LEU A 127 -12.26 -6.60 -35.26
CA LEU A 127 -12.20 -5.91 -33.97
C LEU A 127 -11.84 -6.87 -32.83
N MET A 128 -12.38 -8.10 -32.85
CA MET A 128 -12.05 -9.14 -31.87
C MET A 128 -10.58 -9.56 -31.96
N TYR A 129 -10.06 -9.74 -33.17
CA TYR A 129 -8.65 -10.05 -33.40
C TYR A 129 -7.74 -8.95 -32.85
N TYR A 130 -8.00 -7.67 -33.19
CA TYR A 130 -7.23 -6.54 -32.66
C TYR A 130 -7.29 -6.45 -31.14
N SER A 131 -8.48 -6.63 -30.55
CA SER A 131 -8.65 -6.60 -29.09
C SER A 131 -7.89 -7.73 -28.41
N THR A 132 -7.85 -8.91 -29.03
CA THR A 132 -7.08 -10.06 -28.56
C THR A 132 -5.57 -9.79 -28.66
N ALA A 133 -5.08 -9.19 -29.75
CA ALA A 133 -3.68 -8.78 -29.88
C ALA A 133 -3.27 -7.74 -28.81
N MET A 134 -4.16 -6.79 -28.50
CA MET A 134 -3.93 -5.82 -27.42
C MET A 134 -3.94 -6.47 -26.03
N LEU A 135 -4.79 -7.49 -25.82
CA LEU A 135 -4.74 -8.32 -24.61
C LEU A 135 -3.36 -8.98 -24.48
N TRP A 136 -2.86 -9.63 -25.53
CA TRP A 136 -1.52 -10.23 -25.54
C TRP A 136 -0.42 -9.21 -25.23
N ALA A 137 -0.45 -8.03 -25.84
CA ALA A 137 0.50 -6.96 -25.54
C ALA A 137 0.46 -6.55 -24.06
N ARG A 138 -0.73 -6.43 -23.47
CA ARG A 138 -0.90 -6.12 -22.05
C ARG A 138 -0.36 -7.23 -21.15
N LEU A 139 -0.58 -8.49 -21.49
CA LEU A 139 -0.06 -9.63 -20.74
C LEU A 139 1.48 -9.67 -20.76
N LEU A 140 2.09 -9.36 -21.91
CA LEU A 140 3.55 -9.27 -22.03
C LEU A 140 4.12 -8.08 -21.25
N ASP A 141 3.46 -6.93 -21.25
CA ASP A 141 3.83 -5.77 -20.41
C ASP A 141 3.82 -6.15 -18.92
N ILE A 142 2.79 -6.88 -18.47
CA ILE A 142 2.70 -7.40 -17.09
C ILE A 142 3.82 -8.42 -16.82
N LYS A 143 4.12 -9.31 -17.78
CA LYS A 143 5.21 -10.29 -17.67
C LYS A 143 6.56 -9.60 -17.54
N ALA A 144 6.84 -8.59 -18.35
CA ALA A 144 8.09 -7.82 -18.34
C ALA A 144 8.31 -7.08 -17.01
N LYS A 145 7.25 -6.49 -16.44
CA LYS A 145 7.33 -5.73 -15.18
C LYS A 145 7.63 -6.59 -13.94
N ARG A 146 7.54 -7.92 -14.04
CA ARG A 146 7.69 -8.82 -12.88
C ARG A 146 9.12 -9.16 -12.50
N GLY A 147 10.13 -8.61 -13.16
CA GLY A 147 11.55 -8.75 -12.77
C GLY A 147 12.15 -10.16 -12.86
N ASN A 148 11.33 -11.22 -12.92
CA ASN A 148 11.75 -12.62 -12.88
C ASN A 148 11.42 -13.42 -14.15
N ALA A 149 10.72 -12.83 -15.13
CA ALA A 149 10.39 -13.49 -16.38
C ALA A 149 11.14 -12.85 -17.55
N ASN A 150 12.11 -13.56 -18.11
CA ASN A 150 12.72 -13.17 -19.38
C ASN A 150 11.67 -13.33 -20.47
N LEU A 151 11.41 -12.25 -21.22
CA LEU A 151 10.65 -12.35 -22.46
C LEU A 151 11.45 -13.13 -23.50
N SER A 152 10.78 -13.96 -24.29
CA SER A 152 11.41 -14.60 -25.45
C SER A 152 11.78 -13.56 -26.50
N TYR A 153 12.66 -13.92 -27.44
CA TYR A 153 13.02 -13.02 -28.55
C TYR A 153 11.78 -12.55 -29.33
N GLU A 154 10.87 -13.47 -29.63
CA GLU A 154 9.62 -13.20 -30.34
C GLU A 154 8.70 -12.25 -29.55
N GLU A 155 8.59 -12.44 -28.23
CA GLU A 155 7.81 -11.56 -27.36
C GLU A 155 8.38 -10.13 -27.33
N ILE A 156 9.71 -10.01 -27.30
CA ILE A 156 10.40 -8.70 -27.35
C ILE A 156 10.15 -8.02 -28.69
N GLU A 157 10.26 -8.75 -29.80
CA GLU A 157 10.00 -8.23 -31.14
C GLU A 157 8.55 -7.76 -31.28
N PHE A 158 7.60 -8.55 -30.79
CA PHE A 158 6.20 -8.17 -30.74
C PHE A 158 5.96 -6.91 -29.90
N CYS A 159 6.54 -6.81 -28.70
CA CYS A 159 6.43 -5.62 -27.87
C CYS A 159 6.99 -4.38 -28.57
N LYS A 160 8.13 -4.50 -29.26
CA LYS A 160 8.73 -3.42 -30.05
C LYS A 160 7.81 -2.98 -31.18
N ALA A 161 7.21 -3.92 -31.92
CA ALA A 161 6.28 -3.61 -32.99
C ALA A 161 5.04 -2.87 -32.48
N ILE A 162 4.46 -3.31 -31.36
CA ILE A 162 3.32 -2.62 -30.72
C ILE A 162 3.72 -1.21 -30.27
N MET A 163 4.89 -1.03 -29.65
CA MET A 163 5.32 0.29 -29.13
C MET A 163 5.61 1.32 -30.22
N GLN A 164 5.86 0.90 -31.45
CA GLN A 164 6.11 1.80 -32.59
C GLN A 164 4.83 2.41 -33.17
N HIS A 165 3.66 1.89 -32.80
CA HIS A 165 2.39 2.29 -33.38
C HIS A 165 1.46 2.89 -32.31
N GLU A 166 0.82 4.00 -32.67
CA GLU A 166 -0.30 4.54 -31.90
C GLU A 166 -1.60 3.89 -32.37
N PHE A 167 -2.33 3.29 -31.43
CA PHE A 167 -3.58 2.60 -31.72
C PHE A 167 -4.77 3.36 -31.14
N ASN A 168 -5.78 3.59 -31.97
CA ASN A 168 -7.07 4.13 -31.52
C ASN A 168 -7.93 2.98 -30.98
N ILE A 169 -7.85 2.75 -29.67
CA ILE A 169 -8.61 1.69 -29.00
C ILE A 169 -9.91 2.26 -28.45
N PRO A 170 -11.08 1.66 -28.74
CA PRO A 170 -12.34 2.07 -28.14
C PRO A 170 -12.27 2.06 -26.60
N GLN A 171 -12.83 3.09 -25.97
CA GLN A 171 -12.69 3.33 -24.54
C GLN A 171 -13.10 2.11 -23.66
N PRO A 172 -14.20 1.38 -23.92
CA PRO A 172 -14.57 0.23 -23.09
C PRO A 172 -13.54 -0.91 -23.14
N ILE A 173 -12.96 -1.17 -24.32
CA ILE A 173 -11.88 -2.16 -24.50
C ILE A 173 -10.63 -1.68 -23.76
N TYR A 174 -10.25 -0.41 -23.91
CA TYR A 174 -9.11 0.17 -23.20
C TYR A 174 -9.25 0.04 -21.67
N LEU A 175 -10.41 0.38 -21.12
CA LEU A 175 -10.68 0.27 -19.69
C LEU A 175 -10.64 -1.18 -19.21
N PHE A 176 -11.19 -2.12 -20.00
CA PHE A 176 -11.11 -3.55 -19.72
C PHE A 176 -9.64 -4.01 -19.65
N LEU A 177 -8.84 -3.69 -20.68
CA LEU A 177 -7.42 -4.05 -20.75
C LEU A 177 -6.60 -3.41 -19.60
N LYS A 178 -6.88 -2.15 -19.28
CA LYS A 178 -6.22 -1.42 -18.18
C LYS A 178 -6.49 -2.07 -16.82
N GLY A 179 -7.70 -2.62 -16.61
CA GLY A 179 -8.04 -3.36 -15.39
C GLY A 179 -7.24 -4.64 -15.19
N ILE A 180 -6.59 -5.16 -16.24
CA ILE A 180 -5.75 -6.35 -16.16
C ILE A 180 -4.38 -5.97 -15.58
N GLY A 181 -3.96 -6.69 -14.54
CA GLY A 181 -2.65 -6.52 -13.91
C GLY A 181 -2.63 -5.68 -12.63
N GLU A 182 -3.67 -4.87 -12.38
CA GLU A 182 -3.76 -3.99 -11.21
C GLU A 182 -4.96 -4.37 -10.33
N VAL A 183 -4.78 -5.31 -9.40
CA VAL A 183 -5.77 -5.55 -8.33
C VAL A 183 -5.19 -5.03 -7.02
N LYS A 184 -5.83 -3.99 -6.50
CA LYS A 184 -5.61 -3.53 -5.13
C LYS A 184 -6.66 -4.18 -4.25
N ASP A 185 -6.20 -4.95 -3.29
CA ASP A 185 -7.09 -5.44 -2.24
C ASP A 185 -7.60 -4.27 -1.39
N PRO A 186 -8.75 -4.42 -0.68
CA PRO A 186 -9.25 -3.42 0.26
C PRO A 186 -8.24 -3.01 1.34
N THR A 187 -7.22 -3.85 1.57
CA THR A 187 -6.12 -3.60 2.50
C THR A 187 -5.03 -2.67 1.93
N GLY A 188 -5.15 -2.26 0.67
CA GLY A 188 -4.14 -1.47 -0.05
C GLY A 188 -2.98 -2.29 -0.60
N LYS A 189 -2.97 -3.61 -0.38
CA LYS A 189 -1.98 -4.50 -0.99
C LYS A 189 -2.24 -4.65 -2.48
N VAL A 190 -1.19 -4.51 -3.28
CA VAL A 190 -1.24 -4.73 -4.72
C VAL A 190 -0.95 -6.21 -4.95
N SER A 191 -1.96 -6.95 -5.41
CA SER A 191 -1.83 -8.35 -5.78
C SER A 191 -1.41 -8.45 -7.24
N VAL A 192 -0.38 -9.24 -7.52
CA VAL A 192 0.32 -9.26 -8.81
C VAL A 192 0.11 -10.64 -9.46
N PHE A 193 -0.81 -10.76 -10.43
CA PHE A 193 -1.18 -11.97 -11.22
C PHE A 193 -0.08 -12.81 -11.91
N ALA A 194 0.36 -13.94 -11.37
CA ALA A 194 1.33 -14.78 -12.10
C ALA A 194 0.74 -15.37 -13.39
N ILE A 195 1.35 -15.08 -14.55
CA ILE A 195 1.01 -15.72 -15.82
C ILE A 195 1.97 -16.91 -16.00
N LYS A 196 1.44 -18.13 -15.98
CA LYS A 196 2.21 -19.30 -16.42
C LYS A 196 2.17 -19.38 -17.94
N THR A 197 3.32 -19.19 -18.57
CA THR A 197 3.57 -19.70 -19.93
C THR A 197 3.75 -21.21 -19.83
N VAL A 198 2.86 -21.96 -20.51
CA VAL A 198 2.98 -23.41 -20.72
C VAL A 198 4.00 -23.69 -21.80
#